data_AF-A0A146K7B3-F1
#
_entry.id   AF-A0A146K7B3-F1
#
_cell.length_a   1.000
_cell.length_b   1.000
_cell.length_c   1.000
_cell.angle_alpha   90.00
_cell.angle_beta   90.00
_cell.angle_gamma   90.00
#
_symmetry.space_group_name_H-M   'P 1'
#
loop_
_entity.id
_entity.type
_entity.pdbx_description
1 polymer ?
#
loop_
_entity_poly.entity_id
_entity_poly.type
_entity_poly.pdbx_seq_one_letter_code
_entity_poly.pdbx_strand_id
1 'polypeptide(L)'
;RFPTFLTSRVDIPFFSSKMVQTNLKSAQKQQNLKFSFPLPSSYDQREQGLQTSVIDQGNCGSCYAVQTMYNLESAILRKYSSYNFSHSYTTKNLRISVQQLLSSKYNFGCDGGDAVYLAMDLLSNFKTVEFASNIPYKYGISEED
;
A
#
# COMPACT_ATOMS: atom_id res chain seq x y z
N ARG A 1 6.25 -11.15 -27.13
CA ARG A 1 7.59 -11.35 -26.54
C ARG A 1 7.76 -10.29 -25.46
N PHE A 2 7.41 -10.60 -24.21
CA PHE A 2 7.58 -9.67 -23.09
C PHE A 2 9.05 -9.69 -22.66
N PRO A 3 9.71 -8.54 -22.44
CA PRO A 3 11.08 -8.51 -21.99
C PRO A 3 11.17 -9.03 -20.56
N THR A 4 12.17 -9.86 -20.31
CA THR A 4 12.58 -10.36 -19.00
C THR A 4 13.16 -9.21 -18.19
N PHE A 5 12.34 -8.55 -17.38
CA PHE A 5 12.80 -7.66 -16.30
C PHE A 5 12.82 -8.44 -14.99
N LEU A 6 14.03 -8.74 -14.52
CA LEU A 6 14.28 -9.24 -13.18
C LEU A 6 14.10 -8.07 -12.18
N THR A 7 13.21 -8.24 -11.19
CA THR A 7 13.18 -7.61 -9.85
C THR A 7 12.62 -6.18 -9.61
N SER A 8 12.02 -5.47 -10.56
CA SER A 8 11.56 -4.07 -10.31
C SER A 8 10.21 -3.89 -9.59
N ARG A 9 9.66 -4.92 -8.96
CA ARG A 9 8.28 -4.95 -8.45
C ARG A 9 8.24 -5.14 -6.94
N VAL A 10 7.34 -4.43 -6.27
CA VAL A 10 7.02 -4.73 -4.87
C VAL A 10 5.93 -5.79 -4.86
N ASP A 11 6.27 -6.96 -4.35
CA ASP A 11 5.27 -7.97 -4.04
C ASP A 11 4.33 -7.39 -2.99
N ILE A 12 3.04 -7.30 -3.33
CA ILE A 12 2.03 -6.96 -2.34
C ILE A 12 2.18 -8.04 -1.27
N PRO A 13 2.40 -7.68 0.01
CA PRO A 13 2.57 -8.64 1.07
C PRO A 13 1.21 -9.27 1.38
N PHE A 14 0.66 -10.00 0.42
CA PHE A 14 -0.51 -10.81 0.66
C PHE A 14 -0.04 -11.97 1.52
N PHE A 15 -0.44 -11.91 2.79
CA PHE A 15 -0.47 -13.06 3.65
C PHE A 15 -1.07 -14.21 2.84
N SER A 16 -0.41 -15.38 2.84
CA SER A 16 -0.88 -16.60 2.17
C SER A 16 -2.41 -16.71 2.20
N SER A 17 -3.04 -17.22 1.13
CA SER A 17 -4.49 -17.49 1.09
C SER A 17 -5.00 -18.20 2.35
N LYS A 18 -4.18 -19.04 3.00
CA LYS A 18 -4.47 -19.62 4.32
C LYS A 18 -4.58 -18.60 5.44
N MET A 19 -3.69 -17.61 5.51
CA MET A 19 -3.72 -16.53 6.50
C MET A 19 -4.88 -15.55 6.25
N VAL A 20 -5.19 -15.20 5.00
CA VAL A 20 -6.34 -14.32 4.71
C VAL A 20 -7.67 -15.00 5.01
N GLN A 21 -7.83 -16.29 4.68
CA GLN A 21 -9.03 -17.05 5.04
C GLN A 21 -9.17 -17.29 6.55
N THR A 22 -8.07 -17.51 7.28
CA THR A 22 -8.13 -17.60 8.76
C THR A 22 -8.42 -16.23 9.39
N ASN A 23 -7.84 -15.16 8.86
CA ASN A 23 -8.07 -13.80 9.35
C ASN A 23 -9.50 -13.31 9.08
N LEU A 24 -10.11 -13.58 7.92
CA LEU A 24 -11.51 -13.22 7.63
C LEU A 24 -12.52 -13.98 8.51
N LYS A 25 -12.29 -15.29 8.74
CA LYS A 25 -13.11 -16.08 9.67
C LYS A 25 -12.94 -15.62 11.13
N SER A 26 -11.75 -15.15 11.50
CA SER A 26 -11.51 -14.56 12.81
C SER A 26 -12.08 -13.15 12.94
N ALA A 27 -12.10 -12.36 11.85
CA ALA A 27 -12.63 -10.99 11.80
C ALA A 27 -14.14 -10.92 11.99
N GLN A 28 -14.88 -11.89 11.47
CA GLN A 28 -16.30 -12.05 11.78
C GLN A 28 -16.55 -12.48 13.25
N LYS A 29 -15.52 -13.00 13.94
CA LYS A 29 -15.51 -13.33 15.36
C LYS A 29 -14.83 -12.24 16.22
N GLN A 30 -14.56 -11.04 15.69
CA GLN A 30 -13.86 -9.95 16.39
C GLN A 30 -14.77 -9.02 17.21
N GLN A 31 -16.00 -9.41 17.57
CA GLN A 31 -16.78 -8.61 18.54
C GLN A 31 -16.24 -8.72 19.98
N ASN A 32 -15.18 -9.51 20.24
CA ASN A 32 -14.53 -9.64 21.55
C ASN A 32 -13.01 -9.87 21.43
N LEU A 33 -12.29 -9.00 20.71
CA LEU A 33 -10.83 -8.96 20.81
C LEU A 33 -10.43 -8.44 22.20
N LYS A 34 -10.21 -9.35 23.15
CA LYS A 34 -9.39 -9.04 24.32
C LYS A 34 -7.96 -8.84 23.84
N PHE A 35 -7.54 -7.59 23.71
CA PHE A 35 -6.11 -7.29 23.56
C PHE A 35 -5.36 -7.92 24.73
N SER A 36 -4.38 -8.77 24.45
CA SER A 36 -3.56 -9.41 25.48
C SER A 36 -2.62 -8.43 26.20
N PHE A 37 -2.57 -7.19 25.73
CA PHE A 37 -1.76 -6.09 26.27
C PHE A 37 -2.52 -4.76 26.15
N PRO A 38 -2.37 -3.82 27.10
CA PRO A 38 -2.98 -2.50 27.00
C PRO A 38 -2.42 -1.73 25.79
N LEU A 39 -3.29 -1.01 25.08
CA LEU A 39 -2.85 -0.09 24.03
C LEU A 39 -2.07 1.08 24.65
N PRO A 40 -1.08 1.65 23.94
CA PRO A 40 -0.40 2.84 24.40
C PRO A 40 -1.36 4.04 24.44
N SER A 41 -1.07 5.03 25.29
CA SER A 41 -1.88 6.26 25.41
C SER A 41 -1.80 7.17 24.18
N SER A 42 -0.77 6.99 23.34
CA SER A 42 -0.59 7.67 22.06
C SER A 42 0.15 6.75 21.09
N TYR A 43 -0.07 6.95 19.79
CA TYR A 43 0.61 6.19 18.74
C TYR A 43 0.72 7.03 17.49
N ASP A 44 1.94 7.22 17.01
CA ASP A 44 2.24 7.87 15.74
C ASP A 44 3.11 6.95 14.88
N GLN A 45 2.62 6.62 13.67
CA GLN A 45 3.34 5.77 12.73
C GLN A 45 4.61 6.45 12.16
N ARG A 46 4.63 7.78 12.15
CA ARG A 46 5.76 8.58 11.65
C ARG A 46 6.97 8.40 12.56
N GLU A 47 6.76 8.41 13.88
CA GLU A 47 7.80 8.17 14.89
C GLU A 47 8.41 6.76 14.77
N GLN A 48 7.68 5.82 14.16
CA GLN A 48 8.12 4.45 13.92
C GLN A 48 8.80 4.27 12.55
N GLY A 49 8.94 5.32 11.75
CA GLY A 49 9.51 5.24 10.39
C GLY A 49 8.62 4.45 9.41
N LEU A 50 7.31 4.47 9.62
CA LEU A 50 6.34 3.70 8.81
C LEU A 50 5.55 4.59 7.84
N GLN A 51 5.92 5.85 7.71
CA GLN A 51 5.34 6.73 6.70
C GLN A 51 6.39 7.37 5.80
N THR A 52 6.13 7.27 4.50
CA THR A 52 6.91 7.96 3.46
C THR A 52 6.52 9.43 3.39
N SER A 53 7.26 10.23 2.62
CA SER A 53 7.00 11.66 2.47
C SER A 53 5.59 11.97 1.96
N VAL A 54 5.11 13.17 2.29
CA VAL A 54 3.82 13.67 1.83
C VAL A 54 3.84 13.86 0.31
N ILE A 55 2.71 13.63 -0.36
CA ILE A 55 2.51 13.94 -1.77
C ILE A 55 1.27 14.80 -1.96
N ASP A 56 1.28 15.65 -2.98
CA ASP A 56 0.10 16.36 -3.44
C ASP A 56 -0.63 15.53 -4.51
N GLN A 57 -1.94 15.32 -4.36
CA GLN A 57 -2.77 14.69 -5.40
C GLN A 57 -3.11 15.65 -6.55
N GLY A 58 -2.88 16.94 -6.36
CA GLY A 58 -3.21 18.00 -7.29
C GLY A 58 -4.69 18.01 -7.67
N ASN A 59 -4.98 18.27 -8.94
CA ASN A 59 -6.36 18.44 -9.44
C ASN A 59 -7.06 17.13 -9.82
N CYS A 60 -6.47 15.97 -9.52
CA CYS A 60 -7.09 14.67 -9.76
C CYS A 60 -7.82 14.19 -8.49
N GLY A 61 -9.05 13.68 -8.63
CA GLY A 61 -9.84 13.08 -7.54
C GLY A 61 -9.30 11.72 -7.07
N SER A 62 -8.00 11.58 -6.88
CA SER A 62 -7.30 10.32 -6.61
C SER A 62 -7.05 10.04 -5.14
N CYS A 63 -7.75 10.70 -4.22
CA CYS A 63 -7.55 10.53 -2.77
C CYS A 63 -7.65 9.05 -2.34
N TYR A 64 -8.55 8.27 -2.94
CA TYR A 64 -8.68 6.84 -2.71
C TYR A 64 -7.42 6.05 -3.07
N ALA A 65 -6.73 6.44 -4.16
CA ALA A 65 -5.50 5.81 -4.63
C ALA A 65 -4.30 6.25 -3.78
N VAL A 66 -4.21 7.53 -3.43
CA VAL A 66 -3.17 8.07 -2.53
C VAL A 66 -3.27 7.43 -1.14
N GLN A 67 -4.47 7.33 -0.57
CA GLN A 67 -4.69 6.65 0.71
C GLN A 67 -4.29 5.17 0.67
N THR A 68 -4.62 4.48 -0.43
CA THR A 68 -4.26 3.07 -0.61
C THR A 68 -2.74 2.89 -0.74
N MET A 69 -2.08 3.79 -1.47
CA MET A 69 -0.63 3.83 -1.59
C MET A 69 0.03 3.95 -0.22
N TYR A 70 -0.36 4.93 0.61
CA TYR A 70 0.19 5.07 1.97
C TYR A 70 -0.02 3.82 2.83
N ASN A 71 -1.23 3.25 2.80
CA ASN A 71 -1.52 2.04 3.58
C ASN A 71 -0.64 0.85 3.16
N LEU A 72 -0.40 0.68 1.85
CA LEU A 72 0.49 -0.35 1.35
C LEU A 72 1.94 -0.11 1.78
N GLU A 73 2.43 1.12 1.63
CA GLU A 73 3.78 1.49 2.01
C GLU A 73 4.03 1.27 3.50
N SER A 74 3.14 1.73 4.38
CA SER A 74 3.24 1.48 5.83
C SER A 74 3.25 -0.02 6.15
N ALA A 75 2.41 -0.81 5.49
CA ALA A 75 2.38 -2.26 5.68
C ALA A 75 3.67 -2.94 5.23
N ILE A 76 4.24 -2.51 4.10
CA ILE A 76 5.54 -2.98 3.60
C ILE A 76 6.66 -2.58 4.56
N LEU A 77 6.75 -1.32 4.97
CA LEU A 77 7.76 -0.85 5.92
C LEU A 77 7.68 -1.61 7.25
N ARG A 78 6.48 -1.84 7.78
CA ARG A 78 6.28 -2.61 9.03
C ARG A 78 6.72 -4.06 8.86
N LYS A 79 6.35 -4.69 7.74
CA LYS A 79 6.73 -6.08 7.46
C LYS A 79 8.23 -6.19 7.25
N TYR A 80 8.88 -5.32 6.49
CA TYR A 80 10.29 -5.49 6.17
C TYR A 80 11.24 -4.96 7.26
N SER A 81 10.78 -4.07 8.15
CA SER A 81 11.53 -3.70 9.37
C SER A 81 11.57 -4.81 10.43
N SER A 82 10.61 -5.73 10.42
CA SER A 82 10.50 -6.79 11.44
C SER A 82 11.25 -8.08 11.08
N TYR A 83 11.80 -8.19 9.87
CA TYR A 83 12.42 -9.41 9.36
C TYR A 83 13.75 -9.11 8.67
N ASN A 84 14.73 -10.01 8.78
CA ASN A 84 16.01 -9.93 8.06
C ASN A 84 15.84 -10.34 6.59
N PHE A 85 15.16 -9.51 5.79
CA PHE A 85 15.08 -9.68 4.35
C PHE A 85 16.30 -9.12 3.63
N SER A 86 16.70 -9.75 2.52
CA SER A 86 17.80 -9.30 1.65
C SER A 86 17.51 -7.96 0.95
N HIS A 87 16.23 -7.61 0.80
CA HIS A 87 15.78 -6.31 0.32
C HIS A 87 15.27 -5.47 1.51
N SER A 88 15.83 -4.28 1.69
CA SER A 88 15.44 -3.36 2.77
C SER A 88 14.68 -2.16 2.20
N TYR A 89 13.39 -2.08 2.54
CA TYR A 89 12.57 -0.90 2.29
C TYR A 89 12.69 0.07 3.47
N THR A 90 12.79 1.35 3.13
CA THR A 90 12.87 2.50 4.03
C THR A 90 11.93 3.58 3.53
N THR A 91 11.63 4.56 4.37
CA THR A 91 10.83 5.72 3.97
C THR A 91 11.45 6.54 2.84
N LYS A 92 12.74 6.33 2.53
CA LYS A 92 13.50 7.04 1.50
C LYS A 92 13.55 6.35 0.14
N ASN A 93 13.29 5.05 0.07
CA ASN A 93 13.44 4.26 -1.16
C ASN A 93 12.17 3.48 -1.53
N LEU A 94 11.10 3.60 -0.75
CA LEU A 94 9.80 3.04 -1.06
C LEU A 94 8.84 4.16 -1.47
N ARG A 95 8.40 4.13 -2.73
CA ARG A 95 7.27 4.92 -3.21
C ARG A 95 6.50 4.14 -4.26
N ILE A 96 5.25 3.79 -3.98
CA ILE A 96 4.35 3.08 -4.88
C ILE A 96 3.71 4.05 -5.88
N SER A 97 3.55 3.61 -7.12
CA SER A 97 2.93 4.41 -8.18
C SER A 97 1.43 4.59 -7.95
N VAL A 98 1.02 5.79 -7.53
CA VAL A 98 -0.39 6.21 -7.56
C VAL A 98 -0.94 6.15 -8.98
N GLN A 99 -0.10 6.45 -9.99
CA GLN A 99 -0.50 6.41 -11.40
C GLN A 99 -0.93 5.02 -11.86
N GLN A 100 -0.28 3.96 -11.36
CA GLN A 100 -0.71 2.58 -11.59
C GLN A 100 -2.05 2.31 -10.87
N LEU A 101 -2.21 2.76 -9.63
CA LEU A 101 -3.44 2.53 -8.86
C LEU A 101 -4.68 3.19 -9.49
N LEU A 102 -4.50 4.28 -10.25
CA LEU A 102 -5.56 4.89 -11.04
C LEU A 102 -6.11 3.98 -12.14
N SER A 103 -5.36 2.97 -12.59
CA SER A 103 -5.81 2.05 -13.64
C SER A 103 -6.75 0.94 -13.12
N SER A 104 -7.28 1.11 -11.91
CA SER A 104 -8.19 0.16 -11.31
C SER A 104 -9.47 0.00 -12.12
N LYS A 105 -9.93 -1.25 -12.31
CA LYS A 105 -11.14 -1.56 -13.08
C LYS A 105 -12.45 -1.24 -12.35
N TYR A 106 -12.37 -0.99 -11.04
CA TYR A 106 -13.53 -0.77 -10.17
C TYR A 106 -13.64 0.68 -9.67
N ASN A 107 -12.79 1.57 -10.18
CA ASN A 107 -12.76 2.99 -9.83
C ASN A 107 -12.72 3.85 -11.09
N PHE A 108 -12.89 5.16 -10.95
CA PHE A 108 -13.08 6.09 -12.06
C PHE A 108 -11.88 7.04 -12.24
N GLY A 109 -10.68 6.60 -11.87
CA GLY A 109 -9.46 7.40 -12.03
C GLY A 109 -9.56 8.74 -11.32
N CYS A 110 -9.46 9.85 -12.06
CA CYS A 110 -9.57 11.19 -11.46
C CYS A 110 -11.00 11.63 -11.12
N ASP A 111 -12.03 10.89 -11.55
CA ASP A 111 -13.43 11.20 -11.19
C ASP A 111 -13.84 10.63 -9.83
N GLY A 112 -12.89 9.98 -9.13
CA GLY A 112 -13.07 9.44 -7.80
C GLY A 112 -13.06 7.91 -7.74
N GLY A 113 -13.15 7.41 -6.51
CA GLY A 113 -13.10 5.98 -6.23
C GLY A 113 -13.20 5.67 -4.75
N ASP A 114 -13.15 4.38 -4.46
CA ASP A 114 -13.24 3.79 -3.12
C ASP A 114 -12.00 2.89 -2.88
N ALA A 115 -11.34 3.10 -1.74
CA ALA A 115 -10.14 2.37 -1.37
C ALA A 115 -10.39 0.87 -1.17
N VAL A 116 -11.60 0.47 -0.77
CA VAL A 116 -12.00 -0.94 -0.64
C VAL A 116 -12.09 -1.58 -2.01
N TYR A 117 -12.67 -0.91 -3.01
CA TYR A 117 -12.70 -1.44 -4.38
C TYR A 117 -11.32 -1.52 -4.99
N LEU A 118 -10.45 -0.52 -4.75
CA LEU A 118 -9.06 -0.58 -5.16
C LEU A 118 -8.33 -1.74 -4.47
N ALA A 119 -8.57 -1.98 -3.18
CA ALA A 119 -8.02 -3.13 -2.48
C ALA A 119 -8.48 -4.44 -3.11
N MET A 120 -9.78 -4.62 -3.38
CA MET A 120 -10.30 -5.84 -4.04
C MET A 120 -9.68 -6.05 -5.42
N ASP A 121 -9.45 -4.97 -6.18
CA ASP A 121 -8.76 -5.02 -7.46
C ASP A 121 -7.31 -5.45 -7.31
N LEU A 122 -6.61 -4.92 -6.30
CA LEU A 122 -5.25 -5.36 -5.97
C LEU A 122 -5.20 -6.85 -5.66
N LEU A 123 -6.22 -7.41 -5.01
CA LEU A 123 -6.26 -8.85 -4.69
C LEU A 123 -6.58 -9.72 -5.91
N SER A 124 -7.41 -9.19 -6.81
CA SER A 124 -7.99 -9.98 -7.90
C SER A 124 -7.18 -9.88 -9.18
N ASN A 125 -6.57 -8.72 -9.45
CA ASN A 125 -5.99 -8.38 -10.74
C ASN A 125 -4.52 -7.93 -10.67
N PHE A 126 -4.04 -7.41 -9.55
CA PHE A 126 -2.62 -6.99 -9.42
C PHE A 126 -1.82 -8.00 -8.60
N LYS A 127 -0.89 -8.72 -9.24
CA LYS A 127 0.05 -9.58 -8.49
C LYS A 127 1.11 -8.78 -7.75
N THR A 128 1.39 -7.55 -8.20
CA THR A 128 2.45 -6.67 -7.71
C THR A 128 2.05 -5.21 -7.93
N VAL A 129 2.65 -4.32 -7.15
CA VAL A 129 2.63 -2.87 -7.42
C VAL A 129 4.00 -2.41 -7.91
N GLU A 130 3.99 -1.36 -8.73
CA GLU A 130 5.16 -0.74 -9.34
C GLU A 130 5.60 0.48 -8.53
N PHE A 131 6.89 0.79 -8.58
CA PHE A 131 7.42 2.03 -8.00
C PHE A 131 6.97 3.26 -8.80
N ALA A 132 6.82 4.39 -8.12
CA ALA A 132 6.52 5.67 -8.77
C ALA A 132 7.61 6.10 -9.76
N SER A 133 8.87 5.71 -9.55
CA SER A 133 9.95 5.97 -10.50
C SER A 133 9.75 5.27 -11.85
N ASN A 134 9.06 4.12 -11.88
CA ASN A 134 8.75 3.39 -13.11
C ASN A 134 7.50 3.95 -13.81
N ILE A 135 6.53 4.41 -13.02
CA ILE A 135 5.26 4.96 -13.52
C ILE A 135 4.96 6.24 -12.73
N PRO A 136 5.51 7.40 -13.15
CA PRO A 136 5.38 8.66 -12.42
C PRO A 136 3.93 9.16 -12.36
N TYR A 137 3.61 9.86 -11.28
CA TYR A 137 2.30 10.48 -11.10
C TYR A 137 2.18 11.74 -11.96
N LYS A 138 1.09 11.84 -12.73
CA LYS A 138 0.95 12.90 -13.74
C LYS A 138 0.19 14.15 -13.27
N TYR A 139 -0.40 14.12 -12.09
CA TYR A 139 -1.39 15.13 -11.67
C TYR A 139 -1.00 15.92 -10.42
N GLY A 140 0.07 15.52 -9.74
CA GLY A 140 0.55 16.17 -8.53
C GLY A 140 2.06 16.02 -8.39
N ILE A 141 2.61 16.66 -7.36
CA ILE A 141 4.05 16.86 -7.16
C ILE A 141 4.46 16.17 -5.85
N SER A 142 5.57 15.42 -5.86
CA SER A 142 6.27 15.06 -4.63
C SER A 142 7.04 16.27 -4.13
N GLU A 143 7.06 16.56 -2.83
CA GLU A 143 7.90 17.64 -2.26
C GLU A 143 9.43 17.40 -2.41
N GLU A 144 9.84 16.35 -3.13
CA GLU A 144 11.23 15.91 -3.29
C GLU A 144 11.74 16.00 -4.74
N ASP A 145 10.96 16.59 -5.67
CA ASP A 145 11.37 16.88 -7.06
C ASP A 145 11.78 18.35 -7.27
#